data_AF-A0A660S1I5-F1
#
_entry.id   AF-A0A660S1I5-F1
#
_cell.length_a   1.000
_cell.length_b   1.000
_cell.length_c   1.000
_cell.angle_alpha   90.00
_cell.angle_beta   90.00
_cell.angle_gamma   90.00
#
_symmetry.space_group_name_H-M   'P 1'
#
loop_
_entity.id
_entity.type
_entity.pdbx_description
1 polymer ?
#
loop_
_entity_poly.entity_id
_entity_poly.type
_entity_poly.pdbx_seq_one_letter_code
_entity_poly.pdbx_strand_id
1 'polypeptide(L)'
;MNRKPQYGLTAKASKETLNIRYLRILDITDQGNLKNNDPRFLDLNEQEFNKYRLYKGDILIARSGSVGRVCLHHDYKQKVVFAFYLIRFRLDTNQIIPKFFFYYGLSPLYNEIY
;
A
#
# COMPACT_ATOMS: atom_id res chain seq x y z
N MET A 1 -18.64 3.28 6.46
CA MET A 1 -18.40 4.54 5.71
C MET A 1 -17.55 4.20 4.50
N ASN A 2 -18.09 4.39 3.29
CA ASN A 2 -17.36 4.11 2.06
C ASN A 2 -16.34 5.25 1.81
N ARG A 3 -15.03 4.95 1.85
CA ARG A 3 -13.98 5.95 1.61
C ARG A 3 -13.54 5.87 0.16
N LYS A 4 -13.47 7.03 -0.51
CA LYS A 4 -12.96 7.11 -1.88
C LYS A 4 -11.52 6.55 -1.93
N PRO A 5 -11.16 5.83 -3.01
CA PRO A 5 -9.77 5.43 -3.23
C PRO A 5 -8.85 6.65 -3.22
N GLN A 6 -7.62 6.48 -2.72
CA GLN A 6 -6.68 7.59 -2.57
C GLN A 6 -5.35 7.27 -3.26
N TYR A 7 -4.84 8.20 -4.07
CA TYR A 7 -3.47 8.14 -4.59
C TYR A 7 -2.43 8.44 -3.52
N GLY A 8 -1.29 7.76 -3.62
CA GLY A 8 -0.16 7.98 -2.72
C GLY A 8 0.52 9.34 -2.89
N LEU A 9 1.54 9.55 -2.06
CA LEU A 9 2.33 10.77 -2.02
C LEU A 9 3.42 10.76 -3.10
N THR A 10 3.69 11.91 -3.71
CA THR A 10 4.91 12.14 -4.49
C THR A 10 5.96 12.76 -3.58
N ALA A 11 7.04 12.03 -3.29
CA ALA A 11 8.12 12.52 -2.44
C ALA A 11 9.47 11.91 -2.83
N LYS A 12 10.56 12.63 -2.51
CA LYS A 12 11.93 12.13 -2.66
C LYS A 12 12.33 11.39 -1.39
N ALA A 13 12.42 10.07 -1.48
CA ALA A 13 12.67 9.23 -0.31
C ALA A 13 14.18 9.05 -0.02
N SER A 14 14.53 8.99 1.26
CA SER A 14 15.88 8.75 1.75
C SER A 14 16.18 7.25 1.87
N LYS A 15 17.47 6.90 1.80
CA LYS A 15 18.00 5.59 2.23
C LYS A 15 18.31 5.56 3.73
N GLU A 16 18.54 6.72 4.32
CA GLU A 16 18.75 6.83 5.76
C GLU A 16 17.47 6.45 6.49
N THR A 17 17.61 5.72 7.59
CA THR A 17 16.45 5.29 8.37
C THR A 17 15.85 6.50 9.07
N LEU A 18 14.62 6.87 8.68
CA LEU A 18 13.83 7.93 9.30
C LEU A 18 12.57 7.33 9.95
N ASN A 19 11.75 8.20 10.53
CA ASN A 19 10.59 7.81 11.33
C ASN A 19 9.46 7.13 10.54
N ILE A 20 9.40 7.32 9.22
CA ILE A 20 8.27 6.88 8.39
C ILE A 20 8.78 6.11 7.19
N ARG A 21 8.38 4.84 7.07
CA ARG A 21 8.65 4.01 5.90
C ARG A 21 7.78 4.47 4.72
N TYR A 22 8.41 4.63 3.57
CA TYR A 22 7.76 5.00 2.31
C TYR A 22 7.70 3.81 1.38
N LEU A 23 6.50 3.25 1.26
CA LEU A 23 6.25 2.03 0.51
C LEU A 23 6.12 2.32 -1.00
N ARG A 24 6.95 1.66 -1.81
CA ARG A 24 6.98 1.75 -3.28
C ARG A 24 6.47 0.45 -3.90
N ILE A 25 6.14 0.48 -5.19
CA ILE A 25 5.77 -0.75 -5.94
C ILE A 25 6.87 -1.81 -5.86
N LEU A 26 8.14 -1.39 -5.93
CA LEU A 26 9.30 -2.29 -5.90
C LEU A 26 9.45 -3.04 -4.56
N ASP A 27 8.89 -2.46 -3.49
CA ASP A 27 8.92 -3.04 -2.15
C ASP A 27 7.84 -4.11 -1.97
N ILE A 28 6.98 -4.33 -2.97
CA ILE A 28 5.90 -5.34 -2.96
C ILE A 28 6.31 -6.53 -3.85
N THR A 29 6.21 -7.75 -3.34
CA THR A 29 6.45 -8.98 -4.11
C THR A 29 5.26 -9.33 -5.00
N ASP A 30 5.43 -10.28 -5.91
CA ASP A 30 4.31 -10.78 -6.75
C ASP A 30 3.20 -11.44 -5.91
N GLN A 31 3.55 -11.99 -4.75
CA GLN A 31 2.63 -12.55 -3.77
C GLN A 31 2.03 -11.48 -2.84
N GLY A 32 2.27 -10.20 -3.12
CA GLY A 32 1.70 -9.08 -2.37
C GLY A 32 2.29 -8.83 -0.99
N ASN A 33 3.44 -9.44 -0.68
CA ASN A 33 4.16 -9.25 0.59
C ASN A 33 5.15 -8.08 0.49
N LEU A 34 5.54 -7.53 1.65
CA LEU A 34 6.56 -6.48 1.70
C LEU A 34 7.98 -7.05 1.76
N LYS A 35 8.85 -6.58 0.86
CA LYS A 35 10.30 -6.80 0.90
C LYS A 35 10.95 -5.86 1.92
N ASN A 36 12.02 -6.30 2.57
CA ASN A 36 12.75 -5.51 3.58
C ASN A 36 14.22 -5.23 3.23
N ASN A 37 14.63 -5.46 1.98
CA ASN A 37 16.04 -5.40 1.57
C ASN A 37 16.54 -4.00 1.14
N ASP A 38 15.67 -3.09 0.70
CA ASP A 38 16.00 -1.68 0.38
C ASP A 38 14.86 -0.75 0.82
N PRO A 39 14.53 -0.69 2.13
CA PRO A 39 13.46 0.19 2.59
C PRO A 39 13.84 1.66 2.34
N ARG A 40 12.84 2.46 2.00
CA ARG A 40 12.99 3.92 1.87
C ARG A 40 12.16 4.62 2.91
N PHE A 41 12.61 5.81 3.28
CA PHE A 41 12.02 6.55 4.38
C PHE A 41 11.77 8.01 4.01
N LEU A 42 10.86 8.63 4.74
CA LEU A 42 10.54 10.04 4.66
C LEU A 42 10.53 10.63 6.08
N ASP A 43 10.79 11.93 6.13
CA ASP A 43 10.45 12.77 7.26
C ASP A 43 9.26 13.64 6.85
N LEU A 44 8.12 13.45 7.51
CA LEU A 44 6.87 14.15 7.22
C LEU A 44 6.34 14.76 8.50
N ASN A 45 5.73 15.94 8.38
CA ASN A 45 4.93 16.48 9.47
C ASN A 45 3.71 15.59 9.75
N GLU A 46 3.07 15.80 10.90
CA GLU A 46 1.92 14.99 11.32
C GLU A 46 0.73 15.08 10.35
N GLN A 47 0.50 16.25 9.74
CA GLN A 47 -0.62 16.46 8.84
C GLN A 47 -0.48 15.60 7.58
N GLU A 48 0.69 15.63 6.94
CA GLU A 48 1.01 14.82 5.77
C GLU A 48 1.03 13.34 6.11
N PHE A 49 1.66 12.97 7.23
CA PHE A 49 1.64 11.59 7.71
C PHE A 49 0.20 11.10 7.87
N ASN A 50 -0.66 11.84 8.57
CA ASN A 50 -2.05 11.43 8.81
C ASN A 50 -2.87 11.29 7.53
N LYS A 51 -2.57 12.08 6.50
CA LYS A 51 -3.22 12.00 5.18
C LYS A 51 -2.87 10.70 4.44
N TYR A 52 -1.62 10.26 4.53
CA TYR A 52 -1.12 9.12 3.74
C TYR A 52 -0.83 7.86 4.56
N ARG A 53 -1.01 7.89 5.89
CA ARG A 53 -0.72 6.73 6.73
C ARG A 53 -1.58 5.53 6.36
N LEU A 54 -0.95 4.37 6.39
CA LEU A 54 -1.62 3.08 6.23
C LEU A 54 -2.11 2.56 7.58
N TYR A 55 -3.25 1.89 7.54
CA TYR A 55 -3.77 1.09 8.65
C TYR A 55 -3.85 -0.37 8.26
N LYS A 56 -3.83 -1.24 9.28
CA LYS A 56 -4.13 -2.66 9.11
C LYS A 56 -5.41 -2.83 8.31
N GLY A 57 -5.35 -3.63 7.24
CA GLY A 57 -6.49 -3.88 6.36
C GLY A 57 -6.60 -2.94 5.16
N ASP A 58 -5.80 -1.86 5.09
CA ASP A 58 -5.71 -1.04 3.90
C ASP A 58 -5.15 -1.91 2.75
N ILE A 59 -5.80 -1.88 1.58
CA ILE A 59 -5.34 -2.54 0.36
C ILE A 59 -4.64 -1.52 -0.52
N LEU A 60 -3.51 -1.89 -1.09
CA LEU A 60 -2.79 -1.10 -2.08
C LEU A 60 -2.78 -1.82 -3.42
N ILE A 61 -3.07 -1.09 -4.48
CA ILE A 61 -3.01 -1.60 -5.86
C ILE A 61 -2.08 -0.71 -6.68
N ALA A 62 -1.13 -1.31 -7.37
CA ALA A 62 -0.25 -0.60 -8.28
C ALA A 62 -1.00 -0.19 -9.56
N ARG A 63 -0.87 1.08 -9.94
CA ARG A 63 -1.55 1.65 -11.12
C ARG A 63 -0.66 1.81 -12.35
N SER A 64 0.63 1.55 -12.22
CA SER A 64 1.63 1.70 -13.29
C SER A 64 2.83 0.79 -13.05
N GLY A 65 3.55 0.41 -14.10
CA GLY A 65 4.70 -0.51 -14.00
C GLY A 65 4.24 -1.95 -13.77
N SER A 66 3.92 -2.30 -12.52
CA SER A 66 3.32 -3.60 -12.16
C SER A 66 1.83 -3.46 -11.94
N VAL A 67 1.10 -3.01 -12.98
CA VAL A 67 -0.34 -2.72 -12.91
C VAL A 67 -1.09 -3.92 -12.32
N GLY A 68 -2.00 -3.66 -11.39
CA GLY A 68 -2.81 -4.70 -10.76
C GLY A 68 -2.15 -5.41 -9.59
N ARG A 69 -0.83 -5.26 -9.35
CA ARG A 69 -0.18 -5.87 -8.17
C ARG A 69 -0.84 -5.36 -6.88
N VAL A 70 -1.29 -6.32 -6.06
CA VAL A 70 -2.04 -6.07 -4.82
C VAL A 70 -1.15 -6.28 -3.60
N CYS A 71 -1.31 -5.44 -2.58
CA CYS A 71 -0.67 -5.59 -1.27
C CYS A 71 -1.71 -5.36 -0.17
N LEU A 72 -1.72 -6.25 0.82
CA LEU A 72 -2.47 -6.05 2.06
C LEU A 72 -1.55 -5.42 3.10
N HIS A 73 -1.93 -4.26 3.65
CA HIS A 73 -1.20 -3.69 4.76
C HIS A 73 -1.53 -4.44 6.05
N HIS A 74 -0.51 -5.07 6.62
CA HIS A 74 -0.59 -5.73 7.92
C HIS A 74 -0.33 -4.75 9.06
N ASP A 75 -0.54 -5.22 10.28
CA ASP A 75 -0.24 -4.46 11.48
C ASP A 75 1.27 -4.42 11.72
N TYR A 76 1.94 -3.43 11.11
CA TYR A 76 3.35 -3.20 11.32
C TYR A 76 3.55 -2.22 12.47
N LYS A 77 4.50 -2.50 13.37
CA LYS A 77 4.87 -1.58 14.46
C LYS A 77 5.43 -0.23 13.97
N GLN A 78 5.81 -0.13 12.70
CA GLN A 78 6.42 1.06 12.10
C GLN A 78 5.36 1.95 11.43
N LYS A 79 5.60 3.27 11.39
CA LYS A 79 4.79 4.21 10.59
C LYS A 79 5.04 3.97 9.10
N VAL A 80 3.98 3.85 8.31
CA VAL A 80 4.08 3.61 6.85
C VAL A 80 3.17 4.55 6.07
N VAL A 81 3.73 5.15 5.02
CA VAL A 81 3.01 5.83 3.93
C VAL A 81 3.35 5.18 2.59
N PHE A 82 2.71 5.61 1.49
CA PHE A 82 2.81 4.93 0.20
C PHE A 82 3.00 5.92 -0.97
N ALA A 83 3.71 5.47 -1.99
CA ALA A 83 4.05 6.24 -3.19
C ALA A 83 2.86 6.46 -4.13
N PHE A 84 2.89 7.54 -4.92
CA PHE A 84 1.81 7.95 -5.83
C PHE A 84 1.41 6.92 -6.91
N TYR A 85 2.29 5.95 -7.20
CA TYR A 85 2.00 4.86 -8.12
C TYR A 85 1.14 3.75 -7.50
N LEU A 86 0.82 3.86 -6.21
CA LEU A 86 -0.09 2.98 -5.48
C LEU A 86 -1.41 3.72 -5.19
N ILE A 87 -2.51 3.00 -5.34
CA ILE A 87 -3.86 3.45 -4.96
C ILE A 87 -4.25 2.70 -3.69
N ARG A 88 -4.67 3.42 -2.66
CA ARG A 88 -5.17 2.85 -1.41
C ARG A 88 -6.67 2.71 -1.42
N PHE A 89 -7.13 1.52 -1.07
CA PHE A 89 -8.52 1.18 -0.83
C PHE A 89 -8.72 0.87 0.65
N ARG A 90 -9.73 1.50 1.25
CA ARG A 90 -10.19 1.20 2.61
C ARG A 90 -11.53 0.53 2.50
N LEU A 91 -11.51 -0.79 2.55
CA LEU A 91 -12.70 -1.60 2.37
C LEU A 91 -13.62 -1.48 3.57
N ASP A 92 -14.92 -1.52 3.32
CA ASP A 92 -15.92 -1.64 4.38
C ASP A 92 -15.94 -3.09 4.87
N THR A 93 -15.41 -3.31 6.08
CA THR A 93 -15.25 -4.65 6.66
C THR A 93 -16.58 -5.33 6.99
N ASN A 94 -17.69 -4.60 6.98
CA ASN A 94 -19.04 -5.19 7.09
C ASN A 94 -19.51 -5.80 5.77
N GLN A 95 -18.87 -5.44 4.64
CA GLN A 95 -19.25 -5.91 3.31
C GLN A 95 -18.24 -6.91 2.76
N ILE A 96 -16.95 -6.72 3.03
CA ILE A 96 -15.89 -7.57 2.49
C ILE A 96 -14.74 -7.74 3.48
N ILE A 97 -14.23 -8.97 3.60
CA ILE A 97 -13.05 -9.26 4.38
C ILE A 97 -11.82 -8.82 3.57
N PRO A 98 -10.94 -7.93 4.07
CA PRO A 98 -9.79 -7.45 3.30
C PRO A 98 -8.85 -8.56 2.84
N LYS A 99 -8.68 -9.60 3.67
CA LYS A 99 -7.88 -10.78 3.34
C LYS A 99 -8.48 -11.58 2.17
N PHE A 100 -9.81 -11.64 2.06
CA PHE A 100 -10.48 -12.27 0.92
C PHE A 100 -10.20 -11.47 -0.37
N PHE A 101 -10.40 -10.15 -0.35
CA PHE A 101 -10.10 -9.29 -1.51
C PHE A 101 -8.64 -9.42 -1.94
N PHE A 102 -7.72 -9.43 -0.97
CA PHE A 102 -6.29 -9.62 -1.22
C PHE A 102 -6.01 -10.92 -1.97
N TYR A 103 -6.51 -12.06 -1.50
CA TYR A 103 -6.28 -13.33 -2.20
C TYR A 103 -6.99 -13.42 -3.54
N TYR A 104 -8.19 -12.84 -3.67
CA TYR A 104 -8.84 -12.69 -4.97
C TYR A 104 -7.93 -11.93 -5.94
N GLY A 105 -7.38 -10.79 -5.51
CA GLY A 105 -6.44 -9.99 -6.29
C GLY A 105 -5.10 -10.66 -6.61
N LEU A 106 -4.77 -11.77 -5.95
CA LEU A 106 -3.61 -12.62 -6.27
C LEU A 106 -3.97 -13.84 -7.15
N SER A 107 -5.26 -14.11 -7.34
CA SER A 107 -5.71 -15.27 -8.09
C SER A 107 -5.57 -15.03 -9.61
N PRO A 108 -5.37 -16.09 -10.41
CA PRO A 108 -5.35 -15.99 -11.87
C PRO A 108 -6.61 -15.33 -12.44
N LEU A 109 -7.77 -15.61 -11.83
CA LEU A 109 -9.06 -15.04 -12.23
C LEU A 109 -9.07 -13.50 -12.23
N TYR A 110 -8.36 -12.86 -11.30
CA TYR A 110 -8.24 -11.41 -11.28
C TYR A 110 -7.44 -10.86 -12.48
N ASN A 111 -6.46 -11.63 -12.96
CA ASN A 111 -5.62 -11.25 -14.09
C ASN A 111 -6.29 -11.55 -15.45
N GLU A 112 -7.25 -12.48 -15.50
CA GLU A 112 -7.96 -12.88 -16.73
C GLU A 112 -9.10 -11.91 -17.13
N ILE A 113 -9.45 -10.97 -16.26
CA ILE A 113 -10.51 -9.97 -16.52
C ILE A 113 -9.99 -8.80 -17.39
N TYR A 114 -8.71 -8.82 -17.79
CA TYR A 114 -8.07 -7.85 -18.68
C TYR A 114 -7.26 -8.52 -19.79
#